data_AF-A0A5K0XC48-F1
#
_entry.id   AF-A0A5K0XC48-F1
#
_cell.length_a   1.000
_cell.length_b   1.000
_cell.length_c   1.000
_cell.angle_alpha   90.00
_cell.angle_beta   90.00
_cell.angle_gamma   90.00
#
_symmetry.space_group_name_H-M   'P 1'
#
loop_
_entity.id
_entity.type
_entity.pdbx_description
1 polymer ?
#
loop_
_entity_poly.entity_id
_entity_poly.type
_entity_poly.pdbx_seq_one_letter_code
_entity_poly.pdbx_strand_id
1 'polypeptide(L)' 'DIGELLPNGVLKVIDRKKNIFKLSQGEYIAVENLERIYAAAPIVED' A
#
# COMPACT_ATOMS: atom_id res chain seq x y z
N ASP A 1 8.24 -8.55 -2.24
CA ASP A 1 8.41 -7.13 -2.58
C ASP A 1 7.88 -6.95 -3.99
N ILE A 2 7.18 -5.85 -4.26
CA ILE A 2 6.56 -5.54 -5.55
C ILE A 2 7.22 -4.27 -6.05
N GLY A 3 7.81 -4.33 -7.23
CA GLY A 3 8.50 -3.20 -7.84
C GLY A 3 8.18 -3.11 -9.32
N GLU A 4 8.15 -1.88 -9.80
CA GLU A 4 8.04 -1.56 -11.22
C GLU A 4 9.44 -1.23 -11.74
N LEU A 5 9.80 -1.85 -12.87
CA LEU A 5 11.01 -1.49 -13.58
C LEU A 5 10.71 -0.25 -14.42
N LEU A 6 11.35 0.86 -14.05
CA LEU A 6 11.29 2.07 -14.85
C LEU A 6 12.18 1.91 -16.10
N PRO A 7 11.87 2.61 -17.20
CA PRO A 7 12.61 2.51 -18.48
C PRO A 7 14.10 2.87 -18.36
N ASN A 8 14.48 3.58 -17.30
CA ASN A 8 15.85 3.95 -16.97
C ASN A 8 16.61 2.86 -16.17
N GLY A 9 16.04 1.65 -16.03
CA GLY A 9 16.66 0.52 -15.34
C GLY A 9 16.60 0.59 -13.82
N VAL A 10 15.91 1.59 -13.26
CA VAL A 10 15.72 1.72 -11.81
C VAL A 10 14.50 0.92 -11.38
N LEU A 11 14.69 0.03 -10.40
CA LEU A 11 13.59 -0.68 -9.76
C LEU A 11 12.94 0.25 -8.73
N LYS A 12 11.74 0.75 -9.05
CA LYS A 12 10.94 1.49 -8.09
C LYS A 12 10.17 0.49 -7.25
N VAL A 13 10.53 0.36 -5.97
CA VAL A 13 9.74 -0.44 -5.02
C VAL A 13 8.43 0.29 -4.82
N ILE A 14 7.34 -0.31 -5.30
CA ILE A 14 6.00 0.26 -5.17
C ILE A 14 5.41 -0.18 -3.84
N ASP A 15 5.66 -1.42 -3.45
CA ASP A 15 5.02 -1.95 -2.26
C ASP A 15 5.73 -3.20 -1.69
N ARG A 16 5.54 -3.46 -0.41
CA ARG A 16 5.93 -4.71 0.26
C ARG A 16 4.71 -5.61 0.22
N LYS A 17 4.79 -6.78 -0.46
CA LYS A 17 3.72 -7.81 -0.55
C LYS A 17 2.95 -8.10 0.76
N LYS A 18 3.54 -7.80 1.93
CA LYS A 18 2.92 -7.99 3.24
C LYS A 18 1.77 -7.02 3.54
N ASN A 19 1.66 -5.87 2.87
CA ASN A 19 0.71 -4.81 3.23
C ASN A 19 -0.42 -4.60 2.19
N ILE A 20 -0.68 -5.59 1.33
CA ILE A 20 -1.71 -5.49 0.28
C ILE A 20 -2.77 -6.58 0.47
N PHE A 21 -4.03 -6.18 0.63
CA PHE A 21 -5.16 -7.09 0.75
C PHE A 21 -5.89 -7.18 -0.58
N LYS A 22 -6.22 -8.41 -0.99
CA LYS A 22 -7.10 -8.65 -2.13
C LYS A 22 -8.54 -8.72 -1.62
N LEU A 23 -9.40 -7.87 -2.15
CA LEU A 23 -10.83 -7.91 -1.88
C LEU A 23 -11.51 -9.00 -2.74
N SER A 24 -12.69 -9.46 -2.31
CA SER A 24 -13.43 -10.52 -3.00
C SER A 24 -13.83 -10.13 -4.43
N GLN A 25 -13.98 -8.84 -4.71
CA GLN A 25 -14.19 -8.30 -6.06
C GLN A 25 -12.93 -8.25 -6.94
N GLY A 26 -11.75 -8.59 -6.41
CA GLY A 26 -10.49 -8.68 -7.17
C GLY A 26 -9.59 -7.46 -7.12
N GLU A 27 -10.01 -6.38 -6.45
CA GLU A 27 -9.21 -5.17 -6.22
C GLU A 27 -8.15 -5.39 -5.13
N TYR A 28 -7.02 -4.71 -5.25
CA TYR A 28 -5.93 -4.74 -4.28
C TYR A 28 -5.88 -3.41 -3.52
N ILE A 29 -5.88 -3.48 -2.19
CA ILE A 29 -5.78 -2.31 -1.30
C ILE A 29 -4.48 -2.36 -0.51
N ALA A 30 -3.71 -1.28 -0.55
CA ALA A 30 -2.56 -1.06 0.30
C ALA A 30 -3.00 -0.51 1.67
N VAL A 31 -2.66 -1.23 2.75
CA VAL A 31 -3.04 -0.86 4.12
C VAL A 31 -2.29 0.35 4.62
N GLU A 32 -1.05 0.56 4.17
CA GLU A 32 -0.22 1.69 4.61
C GLU A 32 -0.87 3.05 4.29
N ASN A 33 -1.52 3.16 3.13
CA ASN A 33 -2.27 4.36 2.77
C ASN A 33 -3.54 4.50 3.63
N LEU A 34 -4.16 3.38 3.98
CA LEU A 34 -5.38 3.33 4.77
C LEU A 34 -5.10 3.70 6.25
N GLU A 35 -4.02 3.16 6.82
CA GLU A 35 -3.49 3.53 8.14
C GLU A 35 -3.17 5.01 8.21
N ARG A 36 -2.54 5.58 7.18
CA ARG A 36 -2.26 7.03 7.14
C ARG A 36 -3.52 7.88 7.17
N ILE A 37 -4.57 7.46 6.46
CA ILE A 37 -5.86 8.18 6.42
C ILE A 37 -6.58 8.06 7.77
N TYR A 38 -6.64 6.85 8.34
CA TYR A 38 -7.30 6.63 9.62
C TYR A 38 -6.53 7.17 10.82
N ALA A 39 -5.20 7.24 10.77
CA ALA A 39 -4.37 7.88 11.78
C ALA A 39 -4.62 9.40 11.87
N ALA A 40 -5.11 10.02 10.79
CA ALA A 40 -5.53 11.43 10.81
C ALA A 40 -6.94 11.63 11.38
N ALA A 41 -7.67 10.55 11.68
CA ALA A 41 -9.00 10.65 12.26
C ALA A 41 -8.89 10.97 13.77
N PRO A 42 -9.56 12.04 14.26
CA PRO A 42 -9.45 12.50 15.65
C PRO A 42 -10.09 11.56 16.70
N ILE A 43 -10.50 10.36 16.29
CA ILE A 43 -11.21 9.38 17.13
C ILE A 43 -10.35 8.14 17.43
N VAL A 44 -9.16 8.04 16.82
CA VAL A 44 -8.23 6.93 17.02
C VAL A 44 -7.25 7.33 18.11
N GLU A 45 -7.37 6.73 19.30
CA GLU A 45 -6.38 6.84 20.39
C GLU A 45 -5.32 5.74 20.24
N ASP A 46 -4.06 6.10 20.50
CA ASP A 46 -2.85 5.23 20.43
C ASP A 46 -2.91 4.01 21.39
#